data_AF-A0A6P2ADJ5-F1
#
_entry.id   AF-A0A6P2ADJ5-F1
#
_cell.length_a   1.000
_cell.length_b   1.000
_cell.length_c   1.000
_cell.angle_alpha   90.00
_cell.angle_beta   90.00
_cell.angle_gamma   90.00
#
_symmetry.space_group_name_H-M   'P 1'
#
loop_
_entity.id
_entity.type
_entity.pdbx_description
1 polymer ?
#
loop_
_entity_poly.entity_id
_entity_poly.type
_entity_poly.pdbx_seq_one_letter_code
_entity_poly.pdbx_strand_id
1 'polypeptide(L)'
;MSSQLRKSSHAVFCIHLHIVLVTKYRRKVITPEIMDRLKTIFEDVCSRNNSLLVEFNGESDHCHLLVNLAPNNNISTLIKSLKSASSMVIRKEFEEHVNHYYWKPVFWSSSYFVSSSGGVSLDVLKKYIQNQSVEY
;
A
#
# COMPACT_ATOMS: atom_id res chain seq x y z
N MET A 1 13.43 -13.69 0.62
CA MET A 1 13.96 -12.32 0.61
C MET A 1 14.30 -11.91 2.03
N SER A 2 15.52 -11.44 2.29
CA SER A 2 15.90 -10.93 3.61
C SER A 2 15.18 -9.61 3.87
N SER A 3 14.36 -9.54 4.91
CA SER A 3 13.62 -8.32 5.27
C SER A 3 14.60 -7.23 5.74
N GLN A 4 14.83 -6.21 4.91
CA GLN A 4 15.72 -5.11 5.27
C GLN A 4 15.05 -4.23 6.35
N LEU A 5 15.71 -4.10 7.51
CA LEU A 5 15.26 -3.23 8.59
C LEU A 5 15.42 -1.76 8.19
N ARG A 6 14.39 -0.95 8.41
CA ARG A 6 14.42 0.51 8.24
C ARG A 6 14.67 1.18 9.58
N LYS A 7 15.26 2.38 9.54
CA LYS A 7 15.56 3.18 10.73
C LYS A 7 14.88 4.55 10.62
N SER A 8 14.39 5.04 11.75
CA SER A 8 14.08 6.45 12.01
C SER A 8 14.91 6.93 13.20
N SER A 9 14.79 8.20 13.58
CA SER A 9 15.56 8.79 14.70
C SER A 9 15.41 8.02 16.02
N HIS A 10 14.28 7.34 16.24
CA HIS A 10 13.96 6.66 17.49
C HIS A 10 13.45 5.22 17.31
N ALA A 11 13.54 4.66 16.11
CA ALA A 11 13.03 3.30 15.86
C ALA A 11 13.83 2.54 14.80
N VAL A 12 14.00 1.24 15.01
CA VAL A 12 14.37 0.28 13.97
C VAL A 12 13.16 -0.62 13.74
N PHE A 13 12.66 -0.70 12.51
CA PHE A 13 11.38 -1.33 12.22
C PHE A 13 11.36 -2.05 10.87
N CYS A 14 10.43 -3.00 10.76
CA CYS A 14 10.12 -3.71 9.53
C CYS A 14 8.65 -4.13 9.58
N ILE A 15 7.77 -3.27 9.08
CA ILE A 15 6.31 -3.46 9.14
C ILE A 15 5.81 -3.61 7.71
N HIS A 16 5.70 -4.84 7.21
CA HIS A 16 5.15 -5.09 5.89
C HIS A 16 3.66 -5.41 5.99
N LEU A 17 2.88 -4.76 5.12
CA LEU A 17 1.44 -4.95 5.00
C LEU A 17 1.12 -5.39 3.58
N HIS A 18 0.33 -6.45 3.45
CA HIS A 18 -0.34 -6.80 2.21
C HIS A 18 -1.74 -6.18 2.20
N ILE A 19 -1.96 -5.27 1.28
CA ILE A 19 -3.19 -4.51 1.12
C ILE A 19 -3.84 -4.92 -0.19
N VAL A 20 -5.15 -5.15 -0.18
CA VAL A 20 -5.94 -5.35 -1.41
C VAL A 20 -7.02 -4.31 -1.53
N LEU A 21 -7.00 -3.60 -2.64
CA LEU A 21 -8.01 -2.61 -3.03
C LEU A 21 -8.80 -3.16 -4.20
N VAL A 22 -10.13 -3.21 -4.03
CA VAL A 22 -11.04 -3.78 -5.04
C VAL A 22 -11.87 -2.65 -5.63
N THR A 23 -12.06 -2.66 -6.95
CA THR A 23 -12.89 -1.67 -7.65
C THR A 23 -14.33 -1.73 -7.19
N LYS A 24 -15.06 -0.64 -7.33
CA LYS A 24 -16.47 -0.58 -6.93
C LYS A 24 -17.26 -1.61 -7.74
N TYR A 25 -18.03 -2.45 -7.05
CA TYR A 25 -18.80 -3.55 -7.66
C TYR A 25 -17.96 -4.58 -8.44
N ARG A 26 -16.64 -4.66 -8.19
CA ARG A 26 -15.70 -5.54 -8.91
C ARG A 26 -15.77 -5.38 -10.44
N ARG A 27 -16.01 -4.15 -10.91
CA ARG A 27 -15.99 -3.88 -12.35
C ARG A 27 -14.55 -4.00 -12.86
N LYS A 28 -14.40 -4.62 -14.03
CA LYS A 28 -13.13 -4.81 -14.73
C LYS A 28 -12.67 -3.51 -15.43
N VAL A 29 -12.60 -2.43 -14.67
CA VAL A 29 -12.31 -1.07 -15.19
C VAL A 29 -10.82 -0.81 -15.34
N ILE A 30 -9.96 -1.55 -14.65
CA ILE A 30 -8.51 -1.33 -14.67
C ILE A 30 -7.93 -1.93 -15.96
N THR A 31 -7.51 -1.06 -16.87
CA THR A 31 -6.72 -1.41 -18.07
C THR A 31 -5.23 -1.50 -17.70
N PRO A 32 -4.36 -2.04 -18.56
CA PRO A 32 -2.91 -2.02 -18.34
C PRO A 32 -2.36 -0.59 -18.10
N GLU A 33 -2.83 0.38 -18.88
CA GLU A 33 -2.44 1.79 -18.72
C GLU A 33 -2.87 2.38 -17.36
N ILE A 34 -4.10 2.07 -16.93
CA ILE A 34 -4.58 2.47 -15.58
C ILE A 34 -3.77 1.76 -14.49
N MET A 35 -3.38 0.49 -14.69
CA MET A 35 -2.56 -0.26 -13.73
C MET A 35 -1.20 0.38 -13.53
N ASP A 36 -0.52 0.75 -14.63
CA ASP A 36 0.78 1.45 -14.58
C ASP A 36 0.63 2.80 -13.87
N ARG A 37 -0.44 3.54 -14.18
CA ARG A 37 -0.70 4.82 -13.54
C ARG A 37 -0.99 4.68 -12.05
N LEU A 38 -1.77 3.68 -11.66
CA LEU A 38 -2.07 3.36 -10.27
C LEU A 38 -0.80 3.07 -9.48
N LYS A 39 0.14 2.32 -10.07
CA LYS A 39 1.45 2.05 -9.45
C LYS A 39 2.17 3.35 -9.08
N THR A 40 2.33 4.26 -10.03
CA THR A 40 2.98 5.57 -9.79
C THR A 40 2.28 6.37 -8.70
N ILE A 41 0.94 6.43 -8.72
CA ILE A 41 0.18 7.16 -7.69
C ILE A 41 0.40 6.54 -6.30
N PHE A 42 0.42 5.20 -6.22
CA PHE A 42 0.63 4.52 -4.95
C PHE A 42 2.06 4.68 -4.43
N GLU A 43 3.07 4.68 -5.31
CA GLU A 43 4.46 5.02 -4.95
C GLU A 43 4.53 6.43 -4.35
N ASP A 44 3.93 7.42 -5.02
CA ASP A 44 3.89 8.81 -4.56
C ASP A 44 3.15 8.98 -3.23
N VAL A 45 2.02 8.28 -3.04
CA VAL A 45 1.27 8.32 -1.79
C VAL A 45 2.07 7.67 -0.67
N CYS A 46 2.65 6.49 -0.90
CA CYS A 46 3.49 5.82 0.08
C CYS A 46 4.66 6.71 0.50
N SER A 47 5.38 7.28 -0.46
CA SER A 47 6.53 8.16 -0.23
C SER A 47 6.16 9.37 0.64
N ARG A 48 5.06 10.07 0.31
CA ARG A 48 4.54 11.19 1.11
C ARG A 48 4.09 10.81 2.52
N ASN A 49 3.83 9.54 2.76
CA ASN A 49 3.45 8.97 4.05
C ASN A 49 4.63 8.26 4.74
N ASN A 50 5.86 8.61 4.38
CA ASN A 50 7.12 8.02 4.87
C ASN A 50 7.17 6.48 4.77
N SER A 51 6.35 5.90 3.90
CA SER A 51 6.19 4.46 3.71
C SER A 51 6.71 4.10 2.32
N LEU A 52 6.94 2.81 2.07
CA LEU A 52 7.49 2.36 0.79
C LEU A 52 6.54 1.36 0.15
N LEU A 53 6.21 1.55 -1.12
CA LEU A 53 5.60 0.50 -1.94
C LEU A 53 6.73 -0.46 -2.35
N VAL A 54 6.71 -1.66 -1.79
CA VAL A 54 7.75 -2.68 -2.02
C VAL A 54 7.45 -3.49 -3.26
N GLU A 55 6.20 -3.92 -3.42
CA GLU A 55 5.72 -4.69 -4.56
C GLU A 55 4.30 -4.26 -4.91
N PHE A 56 3.97 -4.30 -6.19
CA PHE A 56 2.67 -3.93 -6.70
C PHE A 56 2.28 -4.82 -7.87
N ASN A 57 1.09 -5.40 -7.80
CA ASN A 57 0.49 -6.12 -8.92
C ASN A 57 -1.04 -6.05 -8.80
N GLY A 58 -1.77 -6.49 -9.83
CA GLY A 58 -3.22 -6.52 -9.76
C GLY A 58 -3.84 -7.17 -10.99
N GLU A 59 -5.17 -7.15 -11.00
CA GLU A 59 -5.99 -7.55 -12.14
C GLU A 59 -6.97 -6.43 -12.49
N SER A 60 -7.79 -6.67 -13.51
CA SER A 60 -8.75 -5.69 -14.03
C SER A 60 -9.77 -5.15 -13.00
N ASP A 61 -9.99 -5.82 -11.87
CA ASP A 61 -10.95 -5.41 -10.82
C ASP A 61 -10.32 -5.19 -9.43
N HIS A 62 -9.01 -5.39 -9.24
CA HIS A 62 -8.37 -5.20 -7.94
C HIS A 62 -6.84 -5.03 -8.03
N CYS A 63 -6.26 -4.42 -6.99
CA CYS A 63 -4.82 -4.25 -6.84
C CYS A 63 -4.32 -4.83 -5.52
N HIS A 64 -3.16 -5.47 -5.56
CA HIS A 64 -2.36 -5.93 -4.44
C HIS A 64 -1.16 -5.01 -4.24
N LEU A 65 -0.99 -4.53 -3.00
CA LEU A 65 0.14 -3.70 -2.60
C LEU A 65 0.87 -4.39 -1.46
N LEU A 66 2.18 -4.53 -1.57
CA LEU A 66 3.06 -4.83 -0.44
C LEU A 66 3.70 -3.51 0.01
N VAL A 67 3.33 -3.03 1.20
CA VAL A 67 3.78 -1.75 1.72
C VAL A 67 4.64 -1.96 2.96
N ASN A 68 5.82 -1.34 3.00
CA ASN A 68 6.60 -1.18 4.22
C ASN A 68 6.15 0.12 4.93
N LEU A 69 5.32 -0.04 5.96
CA LEU A 69 4.67 1.04 6.69
C LEU A 69 5.63 1.72 7.68
N ALA A 70 5.59 3.05 7.74
CA ALA A 70 6.25 3.80 8.82
C ALA A 70 5.56 3.57 10.18
N PRO A 71 6.32 3.43 11.28
CA PRO A 71 5.76 3.07 12.59
C PRO A 71 4.84 4.16 13.19
N ASN A 72 4.98 5.40 12.73
CA ASN A 72 4.15 6.53 13.16
C ASN A 72 2.88 6.71 12.30
N ASN A 73 2.64 5.81 11.34
CA ASN A 73 1.53 5.93 10.40
C ASN A 73 0.35 5.04 10.81
N ASN A 74 -0.87 5.53 10.58
CA ASN A 74 -2.09 4.77 10.81
C ASN A 74 -2.52 4.06 9.53
N ILE A 75 -2.78 2.74 9.62
CA ILE A 75 -3.18 1.90 8.47
C ILE A 75 -4.41 2.47 7.76
N SER A 76 -5.45 2.84 8.50
CA SER A 76 -6.70 3.37 7.93
C SER A 76 -6.49 4.70 7.22
N THR A 77 -5.62 5.56 7.76
CA THR A 77 -5.26 6.85 7.15
C THR A 77 -4.49 6.64 5.85
N LEU A 78 -3.51 5.74 5.82
CA LEU A 78 -2.77 5.40 4.60
C LEU A 78 -3.71 4.87 3.53
N ILE A 79 -4.60 3.93 3.87
CA ILE A 79 -5.54 3.33 2.91
C ILE A 79 -6.52 4.37 2.37
N LYS A 80 -6.99 5.29 3.22
CA LYS A 80 -7.79 6.44 2.78
C LYS A 80 -7.02 7.28 1.78
N SER A 81 -5.77 7.64 2.08
CA SER A 81 -4.91 8.42 1.16
C SER A 81 -4.70 7.71 -0.18
N LEU A 82 -4.39 6.41 -0.15
CA LEU A 82 -4.22 5.59 -1.36
C LEU A 82 -5.48 5.62 -2.23
N LYS A 83 -6.64 5.32 -1.64
CA LYS A 83 -7.92 5.25 -2.37
C LYS A 83 -8.38 6.61 -2.88
N SER A 84 -8.26 7.65 -2.06
CA SER A 84 -8.71 9.00 -2.41
C SER A 84 -7.86 9.62 -3.53
N ALA A 85 -6.53 9.55 -3.41
CA ALA A 85 -5.63 10.10 -4.43
C ALA A 85 -5.78 9.36 -5.76
N SER A 86 -5.72 8.02 -5.74
CA SER A 86 -5.88 7.22 -6.96
C SER A 86 -7.24 7.40 -7.60
N SER A 87 -8.33 7.38 -6.83
CA SER A 87 -9.66 7.58 -7.38
C SER A 87 -9.82 8.96 -8.03
N MET A 88 -9.23 10.00 -7.46
CA MET A 88 -9.30 11.36 -8.02
C MET A 88 -8.53 11.44 -9.33
N VAL A 89 -7.28 10.99 -9.34
CA VAL A 89 -6.39 11.08 -10.50
C VAL A 89 -6.90 10.21 -11.65
N ILE A 90 -7.20 8.93 -11.41
CA ILE A 90 -7.65 8.02 -12.46
C ILE A 90 -8.97 8.49 -13.08
N ARG A 91 -9.91 8.98 -12.28
CA ARG A 91 -11.18 9.47 -12.82
C ARG A 91 -11.05 10.73 -13.65
N LYS A 92 -10.00 11.53 -13.41
CA LYS A 92 -9.71 12.74 -14.19
C LYS A 92 -8.94 12.41 -15.47
N GLU A 93 -7.92 11.57 -15.37
CA GLU A 93 -7.04 11.22 -16.51
C GLU A 93 -7.74 10.25 -17.49
N PHE A 94 -8.62 9.36 -17.00
CA PHE A 94 -9.31 8.33 -17.78
C PHE A 94 -10.83 8.50 -17.75
N GLU A 95 -11.31 9.75 -17.74
CA GLU A 95 -12.72 10.06 -17.57
C GLU A 95 -13.63 9.33 -18.58
N GLU A 96 -13.28 9.38 -19.87
CA GLU A 96 -14.05 8.72 -20.94
C GLU A 96 -14.20 7.22 -20.67
N HIS A 97 -13.11 6.53 -20.34
CA HIS A 97 -13.15 5.09 -20.05
C HIS A 97 -13.92 4.78 -18.76
N VAL A 98 -13.64 5.48 -17.68
CA VAL A 98 -14.20 5.18 -16.36
C VAL A 98 -15.71 5.46 -16.30
N ASN A 99 -16.18 6.50 -17.01
CA ASN A 99 -17.61 6.84 -17.05
C ASN A 99 -18.48 5.78 -17.74
N HIS A 100 -17.90 4.91 -18.59
CA HIS A 100 -18.61 3.74 -19.11
C HIS A 100 -18.96 2.71 -18.01
N TYR A 101 -18.19 2.67 -16.92
CA TYR A 101 -18.39 1.73 -15.82
C TYR A 101 -19.17 2.34 -14.66
N TYR A 102 -19.01 3.64 -14.40
CA TYR A 102 -19.60 4.31 -13.24
C TYR A 102 -20.27 5.63 -13.62
N TRP A 103 -21.57 5.73 -13.33
CA TRP A 103 -22.32 6.99 -13.41
C TRP A 103 -22.16 7.88 -12.18
N LYS A 104 -21.61 7.34 -11.09
CA LYS A 104 -21.32 8.05 -9.84
C LYS A 104 -19.83 8.35 -9.72
N PRO A 105 -19.46 9.34 -8.90
CA PRO A 105 -18.06 9.68 -8.67
C PRO A 105 -17.33 8.67 -7.76
N VAL A 106 -17.19 7.41 -8.20
CA VAL A 106 -16.62 6.30 -7.44
C VAL A 106 -15.60 5.54 -8.28
N PHE A 107 -14.65 4.88 -7.61
CA PHE A 107 -13.67 4.01 -8.26
C PHE A 107 -13.42 2.73 -7.45
N TRP A 108 -13.16 2.88 -6.15
CA TRP A 108 -12.94 1.77 -5.22
C TRP A 108 -14.21 1.36 -4.46
N SER A 109 -14.25 0.10 -4.03
CA SER A 109 -15.14 -0.36 -2.95
C SER A 109 -14.89 0.44 -1.67
N SER A 110 -15.85 0.50 -0.74
CA SER A 110 -15.62 1.07 0.60
C SER A 110 -14.68 0.19 1.43
N SER A 111 -14.82 -1.13 1.30
CA SER A 111 -13.97 -2.13 1.97
C SER A 111 -12.55 -2.17 1.40
N TYR A 112 -11.65 -2.78 2.16
CA TYR A 112 -10.30 -3.14 1.78
C TYR A 112 -9.88 -4.36 2.60
N PHE A 113 -8.90 -5.11 2.11
CA PHE A 113 -8.22 -6.13 2.90
C PHE A 113 -6.85 -5.60 3.33
N VAL A 114 -6.43 -5.95 4.55
CA VAL A 114 -5.08 -5.71 5.03
C VAL A 114 -4.64 -6.89 5.89
N SER A 115 -3.43 -7.36 5.69
CA SER A 115 -2.78 -8.34 6.56
C SER A 115 -1.33 -7.96 6.78
N SER A 116 -0.77 -8.29 7.94
CA SER A 116 0.68 -8.23 8.12
C SER A 116 1.33 -9.32 7.27
N SER A 117 2.40 -8.97 6.57
CA SER A 117 3.20 -9.88 5.78
C SER A 117 4.62 -9.89 6.35
N GLY A 118 5.27 -11.04 6.45
CA GLY A 118 6.65 -11.12 6.94
C GLY A 118 6.77 -10.94 8.45
N GLY A 119 6.93 -12.06 9.16
CA GLY A 119 7.57 -12.03 10.47
C GLY A 119 9.06 -11.73 10.28
N VAL A 120 9.61 -10.89 11.15
CA VAL A 120 11.07 -10.84 11.37
C VAL A 120 11.51 -12.27 11.68
N SER A 121 12.55 -12.79 11.03
CA SER A 121 13.01 -14.15 11.34
C SER A 121 13.35 -14.24 12.83
N LEU A 122 13.13 -15.40 13.44
CA LEU A 122 13.43 -15.61 14.86
C LEU A 122 14.87 -15.20 15.20
N ASP A 123 15.81 -15.39 14.27
CA ASP A 123 17.21 -15.00 14.45
C ASP A 123 17.41 -13.48 14.50
N VAL A 124 16.68 -12.71 13.70
CA VAL A 124 16.74 -11.24 13.76
C VAL A 124 16.07 -10.73 15.03
N LEU A 125 14.97 -11.35 15.47
CA LEU A 125 14.36 -11.04 16.77
C LEU A 125 15.31 -11.36 17.94
N LYS A 126 15.94 -12.53 17.93
CA LYS A 126 16.93 -12.93 18.95
C LYS A 126 18.12 -11.98 19.00
N LYS A 127 18.70 -11.62 17.84
CA LYS A 127 19.79 -10.64 17.77
C LYS A 127 19.36 -9.27 18.28
N TYR A 128 18.15 -8.82 17.95
CA TYR A 128 17.62 -7.56 18.46
C TYR A 128 17.51 -7.58 20.00
N ILE A 129 16.98 -8.66 20.58
CA ILE A 129 16.87 -8.84 22.04
C ILE A 129 18.25 -8.90 22.71
N GLN A 130 19.20 -9.65 22.14
CA GLN A 130 20.55 -9.80 22.68
C GLN A 130 21.34 -8.49 22.62
N ASN A 131 21.17 -7.70 21.57
CA ASN A 131 21.84 -6.41 21.44
C ASN A 131 21.26 -5.33 22.37
N GLN A 132 20.04 -5.52 22.90
CA GLN A 132 19.48 -4.63 23.93
C GLN A 132 20.06 -4.85 25.33
N SER A 133 20.83 -5.93 25.55
CA SER A 133 21.35 -6.30 26.87
C SER A 133 22.71 -5.65 27.22
N VAL A 134 23.29 -4.83 26.34
CA VAL A 134 24.70 -4.39 26.43
C VAL A 134 24.87 -2.91 26.83
N GLU A 135 23.79 -2.21 27.20
CA GLU A 135 23.89 -0.87 27.81
C GLU A 135 23.51 -0.92 29.30
N TYR A 136 24.46 -1.34 30.14
CA TYR A 136 24.58 -0.95 31.55
C TYR A 136 26.05 -0.94 31.97
#